data_AF-A0A1V5MV73-F1
#
_entry.id   AF-A0A1V5MV73-F1
#
_cell.length_a   1.000
_cell.length_b   1.000
_cell.length_c   1.000
_cell.angle_alpha   90.00
_cell.angle_beta   90.00
_cell.angle_gamma   90.00
#
_symmetry.space_group_name_H-M   'P 1'
#
loop_
_entity.id
_entity.type
_entity.pdbx_description
1 polymer ?
#
loop_
_entity_poly.entity_id
_entity_poly.type
_entity_poly.pdbx_seq_one_letter_code
_entity_poly.pdbx_strand_id
1 'polypeptide(L)'
;MAPTGAYLALTAHFHYLPLLYSLAVLCWVSGFDIIYALSDMNFDKQHGLHSIPERFCLTSSLVISLLLHIVCLMVIIIAGIANHQGIFFWTGAGIFAFLLFYQHYIVKPNDLSRINFAFFTLNGISGLVLLFFFLLDFFLAT
;
A
#
# COMPACT_ATOMS: atom_id res chain seq x y z
N MET A 1 -9.63 -1.62 5.70
CA MET A 1 -10.56 -2.48 6.47
C MET A 1 -11.31 -3.51 5.60
N ALA A 2 -11.26 -3.44 4.26
CA ALA A 2 -12.06 -4.32 3.40
C ALA A 2 -11.84 -5.84 3.62
N PRO A 3 -10.61 -6.37 3.79
CA PRO A 3 -10.42 -7.82 3.97
C PRO A 3 -11.09 -8.38 5.24
N THR A 4 -10.91 -7.72 6.39
CA THR A 4 -11.54 -8.15 7.65
C THR A 4 -13.06 -7.99 7.58
N GLY A 5 -13.56 -6.90 7.00
CA GLY A 5 -15.00 -6.67 6.85
C GLY A 5 -15.67 -7.74 5.99
N ALA A 6 -15.07 -8.07 4.83
CA ALA A 6 -15.57 -9.12 3.95
C ALA A 6 -15.57 -10.50 4.62
N TYR A 7 -14.48 -10.85 5.31
CA TYR A 7 -14.38 -12.13 6.02
C TYR A 7 -15.41 -12.24 7.14
N LEU A 8 -15.57 -11.20 7.96
CA LEU A 8 -16.53 -11.18 9.06
C LEU A 8 -17.97 -11.26 8.54
N ALA A 9 -18.28 -10.58 7.43
CA ALA A 9 -19.61 -10.62 6.82
C ALA A 9 -19.99 -12.02 6.30
N LEU A 10 -19.01 -12.80 5.83
CA LEU A 10 -19.24 -14.15 5.31
C LEU A 10 -19.21 -15.25 6.37
N THR A 11 -18.38 -15.07 7.42
CA THR A 11 -18.09 -16.15 8.38
C THR A 11 -18.60 -15.90 9.79
N ALA A 12 -19.00 -14.66 10.12
CA ALA A 12 -19.32 -14.21 11.49
C ALA A 12 -18.21 -14.44 12.53
N HIS A 13 -16.97 -14.69 12.09
CA HIS A 13 -15.82 -14.93 12.96
C HIS A 13 -14.64 -14.02 12.61
N PHE A 14 -13.83 -13.71 13.63
CA PHE A 14 -12.53 -13.09 13.39
C PHE A 14 -11.49 -14.15 13.06
N HIS A 15 -10.61 -13.81 12.13
CA HIS A 15 -9.44 -14.61 11.81
C HIS A 15 -8.24 -13.69 11.65
N TYR A 16 -7.07 -14.16 12.07
CA TYR A 16 -5.85 -13.34 12.07
C TYR A 16 -5.39 -12.99 10.65
N LEU A 17 -5.63 -13.87 9.68
CA LEU A 17 -5.18 -13.68 8.30
C LEU A 17 -5.85 -12.47 7.60
N PRO A 18 -7.18 -12.30 7.60
CA PRO A 18 -7.85 -11.07 7.14
C PRO A 18 -7.39 -9.80 7.87
N LEU A 19 -7.03 -9.90 9.16
CA LEU A 19 -6.50 -8.77 9.93
C LEU A 19 -5.11 -8.35 9.41
N LEU A 20 -4.23 -9.31 9.14
CA LEU A 20 -2.92 -9.05 8.52
C LEU A 20 -3.09 -8.38 7.15
N TYR A 21 -3.93 -8.92 6.27
CA TYR A 21 -4.18 -8.29 4.97
C TYR A 21 -4.82 -6.91 5.10
N SER A 22 -5.70 -6.69 6.07
CA SER A 22 -6.26 -5.35 6.35
C SER A 22 -5.20 -4.36 6.82
N LEU A 23 -4.24 -4.80 7.63
CA LEU A 23 -3.10 -3.99 8.07
C LEU A 23 -2.17 -3.67 6.90
N ALA A 24 -1.87 -4.65 6.04
CA ALA A 24 -1.09 -4.42 4.83
C ALA A 24 -1.76 -3.37 3.92
N VAL A 25 -3.07 -3.50 3.67
CA VAL A 25 -3.84 -2.54 2.87
C VAL A 25 -3.87 -1.17 3.53
N LEU A 26 -4.02 -1.09 4.85
CA LEU A 26 -3.99 0.18 5.58
C LEU A 26 -2.65 0.89 5.38
N CYS A 27 -1.53 0.21 5.65
CA CYS A 27 -0.20 0.79 5.50
C CYS A 27 0.10 1.17 4.04
N TRP A 28 -0.31 0.35 3.09
CA TRP A 28 -0.19 0.62 1.66
C TRP A 28 -0.93 1.89 1.26
N VAL A 29 -2.24 1.95 1.49
CA VAL A 29 -3.07 3.10 1.08
C VAL A 29 -2.62 4.37 1.80
N SER A 30 -2.35 4.30 3.10
CA SER A 30 -1.82 5.46 3.84
C SER A 30 -0.49 5.96 3.29
N GLY A 31 0.40 5.08 2.84
CA GLY A 31 1.65 5.48 2.21
C GLY A 31 1.42 6.27 0.91
N PHE A 32 0.49 5.82 0.06
CA PHE A 32 0.12 6.52 -1.17
C PHE A 32 -0.57 7.86 -0.91
N ASP A 33 -1.50 7.91 0.06
CA ASP A 33 -2.23 9.13 0.41
C ASP A 33 -1.29 10.22 0.90
N ILE A 34 -0.23 9.86 1.65
CA ILE A 34 0.80 10.83 2.07
C ILE A 34 1.55 11.40 0.86
N ILE A 35 1.90 10.55 -0.13
CA ILE A 35 2.57 11.01 -1.36
C ILE A 35 1.66 11.94 -2.14
N TYR A 36 0.37 11.59 -2.25
CA TYR A 36 -0.62 12.38 -2.97
C TYR A 36 -0.83 13.75 -2.33
N ALA A 37 -0.96 13.78 -1.01
CA ALA A 37 -1.16 15.01 -0.23
C ALA A 37 0.03 15.99 -0.29
N LEU A 38 1.20 15.58 -0.79
CA LEU A 38 2.32 16.51 -1.01
C LEU A 38 1.97 17.63 -1.99
N SER A 39 1.05 17.37 -2.94
CA SER A 39 0.58 18.38 -3.90
C SER A 39 -0.21 19.50 -3.23
N ASP A 40 -0.86 19.21 -2.11
CA ASP A 40 -1.80 20.10 -1.42
C ASP A 40 -1.16 20.81 -0.21
N MET A 41 0.12 20.55 0.08
CA MET A 41 0.83 21.05 1.27
C MET A 41 0.70 22.56 1.51
N ASN A 42 0.84 23.37 0.46
CA ASN A 42 0.72 24.83 0.58
C ASN A 42 -0.72 25.27 0.84
N PHE A 43 -1.67 24.59 0.21
CA PHE A 43 -3.10 24.86 0.38
C PHE A 43 -3.54 24.50 1.80
N ASP A 44 -3.15 23.32 2.28
CA ASP A 44 -3.44 22.84 3.64
C ASP A 44 -2.93 23.83 4.69
N LYS A 45 -1.69 24.28 4.54
CA LYS A 45 -1.07 25.26 5.44
C LYS A 45 -1.79 26.61 5.46
N GLN A 46 -2.28 27.08 4.30
CA GLN A 46 -3.02 28.35 4.20
C GLN A 46 -4.41 28.27 4.83
N HIS A 47 -5.04 27.10 4.82
CA HIS A 47 -6.41 26.89 5.31
C HIS A 47 -6.48 26.21 6.68
N GLY A 48 -5.33 25.91 7.30
CA GLY A 48 -5.27 25.23 8.60
C GLY A 48 -5.78 23.79 8.57
N LEU A 49 -5.65 23.10 7.42
CA LEU A 49 -5.99 21.69 7.30
C LEU A 49 -4.83 20.83 7.81
N HIS A 50 -5.16 19.76 8.54
CA HIS A 50 -4.17 18.90 9.16
C HIS A 50 -3.86 17.68 8.28
N SER A 51 -2.74 17.74 7.57
CA SER A 51 -2.20 16.61 6.81
C SER A 51 -0.78 16.26 7.29
N ILE A 52 -0.30 15.06 6.98
CA ILE A 52 1.09 14.68 7.27
C ILE A 52 2.07 15.65 6.57
N PRO A 53 1.87 16.00 5.27
CA PRO A 53 2.64 17.05 4.60
C PRO A 53 2.55 18.45 5.22
N GLU A 54 1.44 18.84 5.83
CA GLU A 54 1.33 20.13 6.52
C GLU A 54 2.11 20.13 7.85
N ARG A 55 1.99 19.04 8.62
CA ARG A 55 2.62 18.90 9.94
C ARG A 55 4.13 18.63 9.87
N PHE A 56 4.58 17.90 8.85
CA PHE A 56 5.97 17.49 8.64
C PHE A 56 6.51 18.09 7.35
N CYS A 57 7.84 18.24 7.24
CA CYS A 57 8.41 18.69 5.97
C CYS A 57 8.27 17.62 4.88
N LEU A 58 8.35 18.05 3.62
CA LEU A 58 8.26 17.19 2.43
C LEU A 58 9.09 15.90 2.58
N THR A 59 10.38 16.04 2.92
CA THR A 59 11.30 14.91 3.06
C THR A 59 10.84 13.94 4.16
N SER A 60 10.42 14.46 5.32
CA SER A 60 9.90 13.62 6.40
C SER A 60 8.62 12.90 6.01
N SER A 61 7.72 13.54 5.27
CA SER A 61 6.49 12.91 4.77
C SER A 61 6.79 11.76 3.81
N LEU A 62 7.76 11.92 2.90
CA LEU A 62 8.22 10.83 2.04
C LEU A 62 8.85 9.68 2.85
N VAL A 63 9.61 9.97 3.90
CA VAL A 63 10.16 8.94 4.80
C VAL A 63 9.05 8.20 5.55
N ILE A 64 8.04 8.90 6.05
CA ILE A 64 6.88 8.26 6.71
C ILE A 64 6.14 7.34 5.73
N SER A 65 5.91 7.80 4.50
CA SER A 65 5.34 6.98 3.44
C SER A 65 6.19 5.74 3.14
N LEU A 66 7.51 5.88 3.05
CA LEU A 66 8.42 4.75 2.84
C LEU A 66 8.32 3.73 3.98
N LEU A 67 8.33 4.18 5.23
CA LEU A 67 8.21 3.30 6.40
C LEU A 67 6.89 2.53 6.39
N LEU A 68 5.78 3.19 6.04
CA LEU A 68 4.48 2.52 5.90
C LEU A 68 4.51 1.44 4.81
N HIS A 69 5.14 1.71 3.67
CA HIS A 69 5.29 0.71 2.60
C HIS A 69 6.19 -0.46 3.00
N ILE A 70 7.26 -0.21 3.76
CA ILE A 70 8.10 -1.28 4.32
C ILE A 70 7.27 -2.15 5.28
N VAL A 71 6.48 -1.54 6.16
CA VAL A 71 5.58 -2.28 7.07
C VAL A 71 4.54 -3.09 6.27
N CYS A 72 3.95 -2.51 5.23
CA CYS A 72 3.06 -3.22 4.32
C CYS A 72 3.70 -4.50 3.76
N LEU A 73 4.92 -4.38 3.20
CA LEU A 73 5.63 -5.52 2.63
C LEU A 73 5.97 -6.58 3.67
N MET A 74 6.41 -6.18 4.87
CA MET A 74 6.63 -7.13 5.98
C MET A 74 5.36 -7.88 6.34
N VAL A 75 4.22 -7.20 6.43
CA VAL A 75 2.94 -7.82 6.75
C VAL A 75 2.46 -8.75 5.63
N ILE A 76 2.65 -8.40 4.36
CA ILE A 76 2.36 -9.29 3.21
C ILE A 76 3.21 -10.56 3.27
N ILE A 77 4.50 -10.44 3.57
CA ILE A 77 5.40 -11.59 3.71
C ILE A 77 4.94 -12.49 4.86
N ILE A 78 4.63 -11.92 6.03
CA ILE A 78 4.13 -12.66 7.19
C ILE A 78 2.82 -13.39 6.86
N ALA A 79 1.87 -12.70 6.22
CA ALA A 79 0.59 -13.29 5.82
C ALA A 79 0.77 -14.41 4.78
N GLY A 80 1.70 -14.22 3.83
CA GLY A 80 2.03 -15.22 2.81
C GLY A 80 2.61 -16.50 3.41
N ILE A 81 3.55 -16.38 4.35
CA ILE A 81 4.12 -17.53 5.07
C ILE A 81 3.06 -18.20 5.94
N ALA A 82 2.27 -17.43 6.69
CA ALA A 82 1.25 -17.95 7.60
C ALA A 82 0.13 -18.70 6.88
N ASN A 83 -0.15 -18.35 5.61
CA ASN A 83 -1.15 -19.02 4.78
C ASN A 83 -0.54 -20.05 3.80
N HIS A 84 0.76 -20.37 3.93
CA HIS A 84 1.46 -21.30 3.04
C HIS A 84 1.30 -20.99 1.54
N GLN A 85 1.32 -19.71 1.18
CA GLN A 85 1.09 -19.28 -0.21
C GLN A 85 2.14 -19.82 -1.17
N GLY A 86 1.69 -20.12 -2.39
CA GLY A 86 2.47 -20.67 -3.48
C GLY A 86 3.26 -19.63 -4.28
N ILE A 87 3.92 -20.13 -5.34
CA ILE A 87 4.85 -19.34 -6.15
C ILE A 87 4.19 -18.17 -6.88
N PHE A 88 2.90 -18.28 -7.22
CA PHE A 88 2.20 -17.22 -7.92
C PHE A 88 1.96 -16.03 -6.98
N PHE A 89 1.57 -16.28 -5.74
CA PHE A 89 1.48 -15.23 -4.72
C PHE A 89 2.83 -14.51 -4.54
N TRP A 90 3.93 -15.26 -4.37
CA TRP A 90 5.25 -14.66 -4.18
C TRP A 90 5.73 -13.85 -5.39
N THR A 91 5.38 -14.29 -6.60
CA THR A 91 5.63 -13.53 -7.83
C THR A 91 4.86 -12.21 -7.83
N GLY A 92 3.57 -12.25 -7.50
CA GLY A 92 2.74 -11.04 -7.38
C GLY A 92 3.23 -10.09 -6.29
N ALA A 93 3.61 -10.61 -5.13
CA ALA A 93 4.19 -9.84 -4.03
C ALA A 93 5.52 -9.18 -4.43
N GLY A 94 6.35 -9.87 -5.22
CA GLY A 94 7.59 -9.32 -5.78
C GLY A 94 7.34 -8.16 -6.74
N ILE A 95 6.38 -8.30 -7.67
CA ILE A 95 6.00 -7.23 -8.60
C ILE A 95 5.39 -6.05 -7.83
N PHE A 96 4.53 -6.31 -6.85
CA PHE A 96 3.97 -5.29 -5.98
C PHE A 96 5.06 -4.51 -5.24
N ALA A 97 6.03 -5.20 -4.63
CA ALA A 97 7.17 -4.57 -3.98
C ALA A 97 8.00 -3.70 -4.93
N PHE A 98 8.20 -4.16 -6.17
CA PHE A 98 8.86 -3.37 -7.21
C PHE A 98 8.08 -2.09 -7.54
N LEU A 99 6.75 -2.16 -7.67
CA LEU A 99 5.92 -0.97 -7.93
C LEU A 99 5.98 0.03 -6.77
N LEU A 100 5.92 -0.45 -5.53
CA LEU A 100 6.12 0.38 -4.34
C LEU A 100 7.48 1.04 -4.33
N PHE A 101 8.55 0.32 -4.68
CA PHE A 101 9.87 0.91 -4.81
C PHE A 101 9.91 1.96 -5.92
N TYR A 102 9.33 1.64 -7.09
CA TYR A 102 9.36 2.50 -8.26
C TYR A 102 8.68 3.84 -8.00
N GLN A 103 7.60 3.89 -7.22
CA GLN A 103 6.93 5.15 -6.89
C GLN A 103 7.84 6.10 -6.08
N HIS A 104 8.61 5.56 -5.12
CA HIS A 104 9.55 6.32 -4.29
C HIS A 104 10.78 6.71 -5.09
N TYR A 105 11.09 5.94 -6.13
CA TYR A 105 12.13 6.31 -7.08
C TYR A 105 11.72 7.49 -7.96
N ILE A 106 10.46 7.57 -8.40
CA ILE A 106 10.01 8.64 -9.33
C ILE A 106 9.49 9.90 -8.63
N VAL A 107 9.01 9.81 -7.38
CA VAL A 107 8.60 10.97 -6.57
C VAL A 107 9.73 11.33 -5.62
N LYS A 108 10.35 12.50 -5.82
CA LYS A 108 11.50 12.94 -5.03
C LYS A 108 11.25 14.32 -4.45
N PRO A 109 11.97 14.71 -3.37
CA PRO A 109 11.85 16.06 -2.81
C PRO A 109 12.01 17.21 -3.81
N ASN A 110 12.80 16.99 -4.85
CA ASN A 110 13.10 17.99 -5.86
C ASN A 110 12.24 17.85 -7.13
N ASP A 111 11.42 16.80 -7.24
CA ASP A 111 10.55 16.56 -8.39
C ASP A 111 9.25 15.86 -7.97
N LEU A 112 8.19 16.66 -7.85
CA LEU A 112 6.83 16.21 -7.55
C LEU A 112 5.95 16.08 -8.80
N SER A 113 6.49 16.30 -10.01
CA SER A 113 5.71 16.29 -11.27
C SER A 113 5.03 14.95 -11.55
N ARG A 114 5.52 13.88 -10.92
CA ARG A 114 5.07 12.50 -11.11
C ARG A 114 4.12 11.98 -10.03
N ILE A 115 3.67 12.82 -9.08
CA ILE A 115 2.74 12.40 -8.00
C ILE A 115 1.48 11.75 -8.58
N ASN A 116 0.84 12.38 -9.57
CA ASN A 116 -0.40 11.84 -10.15
C ASN A 116 -0.19 10.49 -10.83
N PHE A 117 0.94 10.29 -11.50
CA PHE A 117 1.26 8.99 -12.09
C PHE A 117 1.51 7.92 -11.01
N ALA A 118 2.24 8.27 -9.95
CA ALA A 118 2.42 7.39 -8.80
C ALA A 118 1.09 7.02 -8.15
N PHE A 119 0.24 8.01 -7.84
CA PHE A 119 -1.01 7.81 -7.14
C PHE A 119 -2.10 7.13 -7.99
N PHE A 120 -2.36 7.58 -9.22
CA PHE A 120 -3.46 7.03 -10.01
C PHE A 120 -3.07 5.75 -10.75
N THR A 121 -1.86 5.69 -11.29
CA THR A 121 -1.45 4.57 -12.16
C THR A 121 -0.76 3.47 -11.37
N LEU A 122 0.34 3.79 -10.66
CA LEU A 122 1.09 2.75 -9.95
C LEU A 122 0.27 2.13 -8.81
N ASN A 123 -0.49 2.93 -8.05
CA ASN A 123 -1.38 2.40 -7.01
C ASN A 123 -2.44 1.45 -7.61
N GLY A 124 -3.12 1.87 -8.67
CA GLY A 124 -4.15 1.05 -9.33
C GLY A 124 -3.60 -0.28 -9.85
N ILE A 125 -2.47 -0.23 -10.55
CA ILE A 125 -1.78 -1.43 -11.05
C ILE A 125 -1.34 -2.33 -9.89
N SER A 126 -0.82 -1.75 -8.80
CA SER A 126 -0.36 -2.51 -7.63
C SER A 126 -1.49 -3.35 -7.02
N GLY A 127 -2.69 -2.77 -6.90
CA GLY A 127 -3.87 -3.51 -6.44
C GLY A 127 -4.30 -4.63 -7.37
N LEU A 128 -4.33 -4.35 -8.68
CA LEU A 128 -4.70 -5.34 -9.70
C LEU A 128 -3.71 -6.51 -9.78
N VAL A 129 -2.40 -6.23 -9.68
CA VAL A 129 -1.34 -7.24 -9.66
C VAL A 129 -1.50 -8.15 -8.44
N LEU A 130 -1.63 -7.59 -7.24
CA LEU A 130 -1.82 -8.40 -6.03
C LEU A 130 -3.08 -9.25 -6.12
N LEU A 131 -4.20 -8.69 -6.55
CA LEU A 131 -5.45 -9.42 -6.71
C LEU A 131 -5.31 -10.56 -7.72
N PHE A 132 -4.77 -10.28 -8.90
CA PHE A 132 -4.61 -11.25 -9.97
C PHE A 132 -3.75 -12.44 -9.54
N PHE A 133 -2.57 -12.17 -8.97
CA PHE A 133 -1.66 -13.23 -8.53
C PHE A 133 -2.18 -13.99 -7.31
N PHE A 134 -2.91 -13.33 -6.41
CA PHE A 134 -3.58 -14.02 -5.29
C PHE A 134 -4.64 -15.00 -5.79
N LEU A 135 -5.48 -14.57 -6.75
CA LEU A 135 -6.48 -15.45 -7.37
C LEU A 135 -5.81 -16.58 -8.15
N LEU A 136 -4.75 -16.27 -8.89
CA LEU A 136 -3.99 -17.26 -9.66
C LEU A 136 -3.43 -18.35 -8.74
N ASP A 137 -2.84 -17.96 -7.61
CA ASP A 137 -2.35 -18.88 -6.59
C ASP A 137 -3.50 -19.69 -6.00
N PHE A 138 -4.61 -19.05 -5.61
CA PHE A 138 -5.78 -19.74 -5.06
C PHE A 138 -6.37 -20.81 -6.00
N PHE A 139 -6.36 -20.60 -7.31
CA PHE A 139 -6.92 -21.55 -8.28
C PHE A 139 -5.91 -22.58 -8.79
N LEU A 140 -4.61 -22.26 -8.84
CA LEU A 140 -3.60 -23.11 -9.48
C LEU A 140 -2.56 -23.71 -8.50
N ALA A 141 -2.35 -23.10 -7.35
CA ALA A 141 -1.49 -23.67 -6.31
C ALA A 141 -2.33 -24.62 -5.44
N THR A 142 -2.18 -25.92 -5.70
CA THR A 142 -2.61 -27.02 -4.82
C THR A 142 -1.53 -27.37 -3.82
#